data_AF-A0A9D8DTN6-F1
#
_entry.id   AF-A0A9D8DTN6-F1
#
_cell.length_a   1.000
_cell.length_b   1.000
_cell.length_c   1.000
_cell.angle_alpha   90.00
_cell.angle_beta   90.00
_cell.angle_gamma   90.00
#
_symmetry.space_group_name_H-M   'P 1'
#
loop_
_entity.id
_entity.type
_entity.pdbx_description
1 polymer ?
#
loop_
_entity_poly.entity_id
_entity_poly.type
_entity_poly.pdbx_seq_one_letter_code
_entity_poly.pdbx_strand_id
1 'polypeptide(L)'
;MACDHGPVTADGAPEGTAYEWYRRALDLLERGDVSASLVLLDRVLTEDPGSASAREAQARALFDARRFDEAAHAFDILVEASPSDDFAHYGLGVCLWRLQRFKSAEDHLAMATVMRPDREDYRNALDQVRATLRARRQAGIPLEGPLDPGAS
;
A
#
# COMPACT_ATOMS: atom_id res chain seq x y z
N MET A 1 -25.69 -12.93 9.87
CA MET A 1 -25.42 -11.69 9.13
C MET A 1 -24.97 -12.10 7.74
N ALA A 2 -25.78 -11.87 6.73
CA ALA A 2 -25.41 -12.15 5.34
C ALA A 2 -24.59 -10.97 4.84
N CYS A 3 -23.35 -11.22 4.42
CA CYS A 3 -22.57 -10.26 3.65
C CYS A 3 -23.30 -10.07 2.31
N ASP A 4 -23.95 -8.93 2.12
CA ASP A 4 -24.65 -8.63 0.89
C ASP A 4 -23.62 -8.28 -0.19
N HIS A 5 -23.18 -9.31 -0.94
CA HIS A 5 -22.22 -9.17 -2.03
C HIS A 5 -22.82 -8.49 -3.29
N GLY A 6 -24.06 -7.98 -3.22
CA GLY A 6 -24.76 -7.30 -4.30
C GLY A 6 -24.91 -8.18 -5.55
N PRO A 7 -25.44 -7.64 -6.67
CA PRO A 7 -25.76 -8.46 -7.83
C PRO A 7 -24.48 -9.04 -8.46
N VAL A 8 -24.48 -10.36 -8.65
CA VAL A 8 -23.45 -11.12 -9.35
C VAL A 8 -24.06 -11.77 -10.59
N THR A 9 -23.33 -11.74 -11.70
CA THR A 9 -23.62 -12.45 -12.94
C THR A 9 -23.72 -13.96 -12.70
N ALA A 10 -24.26 -14.69 -13.68
CA ALA A 10 -24.40 -16.14 -13.63
C ALA A 10 -23.09 -16.92 -13.37
N ASP A 11 -21.93 -16.32 -13.68
CA ASP A 11 -20.61 -16.91 -13.44
C ASP A 11 -19.98 -16.44 -12.11
N GLY A 12 -20.77 -15.79 -11.25
CA GLY A 12 -20.33 -15.27 -9.95
C GLY A 12 -19.50 -13.99 -10.02
N ALA A 13 -19.33 -13.38 -11.20
CA ALA A 13 -18.64 -12.11 -11.33
C ALA A 13 -19.57 -10.95 -10.92
N PRO A 14 -19.09 -9.94 -10.19
CA PRO A 14 -19.91 -8.78 -9.81
C PRO A 14 -20.43 -8.05 -11.06
N GLU A 15 -21.74 -7.77 -11.12
CA GLU A 15 -22.33 -7.01 -12.23
C GLU A 15 -21.88 -5.54 -12.17
N GLY A 16 -21.70 -4.91 -13.34
CA GLY A 16 -21.41 -3.47 -13.46
C GLY A 16 -20.27 -3.14 -14.43
N THR A 17 -20.02 -1.84 -14.57
CA THR A 17 -18.89 -1.26 -15.29
C THR A 17 -17.67 -1.10 -14.37
N ALA A 18 -16.48 -0.91 -14.94
CA ALA A 18 -15.27 -0.58 -14.18
C ALA A 18 -15.47 0.62 -13.24
N TYR A 19 -16.22 1.64 -13.66
CA TYR A 19 -16.55 2.79 -12.82
C TYR A 19 -17.45 2.40 -11.62
N GLU A 20 -18.48 1.58 -11.84
CA GLU A 20 -19.38 1.12 -10.78
C GLU A 20 -18.68 0.20 -9.78
N TRP A 21 -17.85 -0.73 -10.26
CA TRP A 21 -17.01 -1.57 -9.41
C TRP A 21 -16.06 -0.73 -8.57
N TYR A 22 -15.41 0.27 -9.16
CA TYR A 22 -14.51 1.17 -8.43
C TYR A 22 -15.25 1.93 -7.34
N ARG A 23 -16.40 2.56 -7.65
CA ARG A 23 -17.21 3.26 -6.64
C ARG A 23 -17.63 2.35 -5.50
N ARG A 24 -18.06 1.13 -5.83
CA ARG A 24 -18.51 0.15 -4.83
C ARG A 24 -17.34 -0.37 -4.00
N ALA A 25 -16.16 -0.55 -4.58
CA ALA A 25 -14.95 -0.90 -3.85
C ALA A 25 -14.62 0.16 -2.79
N LEU A 26 -14.69 1.45 -3.15
CA LEU A 26 -14.46 2.54 -2.21
C LEU A 26 -15.46 2.53 -1.04
N ASP A 27 -16.75 2.34 -1.31
CA ASP A 27 -17.79 2.20 -0.24
C ASP A 27 -17.52 1.00 0.66
N LEU A 28 -17.06 -0.13 0.11
CA LEU A 28 -16.66 -1.30 0.90
C LEU A 28 -15.44 -1.02 1.77
N LEU A 29 -14.44 -0.26 1.29
CA LEU A 29 -13.31 0.16 2.12
C LEU A 29 -13.75 1.06 3.28
N GLU A 30 -14.65 2.00 3.03
CA GLU A 30 -15.22 2.86 4.09
C GLU A 30 -15.94 2.06 5.16
N ARG A 31 -16.54 0.92 4.79
CA ARG A 31 -17.21 -0.02 5.71
C ARG A 31 -16.27 -1.02 6.37
N GLY A 32 -15.01 -1.08 5.94
CA GLY A 32 -14.01 -2.03 6.43
C GLY A 32 -14.08 -3.42 5.77
N ASP A 33 -14.90 -3.59 4.72
CA ASP A 33 -15.05 -4.85 3.97
C ASP A 33 -13.91 -5.02 2.94
N VAL A 34 -12.68 -5.06 3.44
CA VAL A 34 -11.44 -5.01 2.63
C VAL A 34 -11.39 -6.15 1.60
N SER A 35 -11.75 -7.38 1.98
CA SER A 35 -11.73 -8.52 1.06
C SER A 35 -12.66 -8.34 -0.14
N ALA A 36 -13.88 -7.84 0.10
CA ALA A 36 -14.85 -7.62 -0.98
C ALA A 36 -14.43 -6.43 -1.86
N SER A 37 -13.84 -5.39 -1.27
CA SER A 37 -13.25 -4.29 -2.04
C SER A 37 -12.15 -4.77 -2.99
N LEU A 38 -11.24 -5.62 -2.52
CA LEU A 38 -10.12 -6.10 -3.33
C LEU A 38 -10.61 -6.89 -4.56
N VAL A 39 -11.66 -7.72 -4.40
CA VAL A 39 -12.28 -8.42 -5.53
C VAL A 39 -12.77 -7.45 -6.61
N LEU A 40 -13.41 -6.34 -6.21
CA LEU A 40 -13.88 -5.34 -7.17
C LEU A 40 -12.73 -4.57 -7.81
N LEU A 41 -11.71 -4.19 -7.04
CA LEU A 41 -10.54 -3.48 -7.57
C LEU A 41 -9.75 -4.34 -8.56
N ASP A 42 -9.62 -5.64 -8.31
CA ASP A 42 -8.99 -6.58 -9.25
C ASP A 42 -9.76 -6.61 -10.58
N ARG A 43 -11.09 -6.52 -10.54
CA ARG A 43 -11.91 -6.43 -11.75
C ARG A 43 -11.73 -5.12 -12.49
N VAL A 44 -11.68 -3.99 -11.77
CA VAL A 44 -11.36 -2.69 -12.38
C VAL A 44 -10.00 -2.75 -13.08
N LEU A 45 -8.99 -3.32 -12.45
CA LEU A 45 -7.64 -3.42 -12.99
C LEU A 45 -7.48 -4.47 -14.08
N THR A 46 -8.40 -5.42 -14.18
CA THR A 46 -8.47 -6.36 -15.32
C THR A 46 -8.95 -5.64 -16.58
N GLU A 47 -9.96 -4.77 -16.45
CA GLU A 47 -10.51 -3.99 -17.58
C GLU A 47 -9.62 -2.79 -17.94
N ASP A 48 -9.08 -2.10 -16.93
CA ASP A 48 -8.18 -0.97 -17.10
C ASP A 48 -6.92 -1.14 -16.22
N PRO A 49 -5.90 -1.85 -16.72
CA PRO A 49 -4.63 -2.01 -16.02
C PRO A 49 -3.90 -0.68 -15.79
N GLY A 50 -4.23 0.38 -16.53
CA GLY A 50 -3.61 1.70 -16.41
C GLY A 50 -4.23 2.59 -15.32
N SER A 51 -5.31 2.14 -14.67
CA SER A 51 -6.01 2.93 -13.67
C SER A 51 -5.18 3.15 -12.41
N ALA A 52 -4.49 4.29 -12.33
CA ALA A 52 -3.69 4.68 -11.16
C ALA A 52 -4.55 4.75 -9.89
N SER A 53 -5.75 5.34 -9.97
CA SER A 53 -6.66 5.47 -8.82
C SER A 53 -7.16 4.12 -8.30
N ALA A 54 -7.47 3.17 -9.19
CA ALA A 54 -7.87 1.83 -8.76
C ALA A 54 -6.70 1.08 -8.10
N ARG A 55 -5.49 1.22 -8.65
CA ARG A 55 -4.29 0.60 -8.08
C ARG A 55 -3.90 1.22 -6.75
N GLU A 56 -4.04 2.53 -6.58
CA GLU A 56 -3.82 3.21 -5.30
C GLU A 56 -4.83 2.73 -4.24
N ALA A 57 -6.12 2.65 -4.60
CA ALA A 57 -7.14 2.11 -3.71
C ALA A 57 -6.84 0.65 -3.33
N GLN A 58 -6.36 -0.17 -4.27
CA GLN A 58 -5.97 -1.55 -4.03
C GLN A 58 -4.76 -1.62 -3.08
N ALA A 59 -3.74 -0.80 -3.31
CA ALA A 59 -2.54 -0.74 -2.46
C ALA A 59 -2.90 -0.35 -1.01
N ARG A 60 -3.76 0.66 -0.83
CA ARG A 60 -4.29 1.07 0.49
C ARG A 60 -5.08 -0.05 1.17
N ALA A 61 -5.97 -0.70 0.43
CA ALA A 61 -6.75 -1.83 0.93
C ALA A 61 -5.85 -3.00 1.37
N LEU A 62 -4.82 -3.34 0.58
CA LEU A 62 -3.83 -4.36 0.92
C LEU A 62 -3.03 -3.98 2.17
N PHE A 63 -2.67 -2.70 2.30
CA PHE A 63 -1.98 -2.19 3.48
C PHE A 63 -2.84 -2.35 4.75
N ASP A 64 -4.12 -1.98 4.69
CA ASP A 64 -5.06 -2.10 5.81
C ASP A 64 -5.31 -3.57 6.18
N ALA A 65 -5.28 -4.48 5.20
CA ALA A 65 -5.29 -5.93 5.42
C ALA A 65 -3.96 -6.51 5.94
N ARG A 66 -2.94 -5.67 6.17
CA ARG A 66 -1.56 -6.05 6.51
C ARG A 66 -0.86 -6.97 5.50
N ARG A 67 -1.31 -6.95 4.24
CA ARG A 67 -0.68 -7.64 3.10
C ARG A 67 0.40 -6.74 2.51
N PHE A 68 1.44 -6.47 3.31
CA PHE A 68 2.41 -5.41 3.02
C PHE A 68 3.26 -5.66 1.78
N ASP A 69 3.61 -6.90 1.46
CA ASP A 69 4.36 -7.23 0.24
C ASP A 69 3.54 -6.90 -1.02
N GLU A 70 2.26 -7.23 -1.02
CA GLU A 70 1.37 -6.97 -2.15
C GLU A 70 1.05 -5.47 -2.27
N ALA A 71 0.85 -4.79 -1.14
CA ALA A 71 0.71 -3.34 -1.11
C ALA A 71 1.95 -2.63 -1.65
N ALA A 72 3.15 -3.08 -1.24
CA ALA A 72 4.41 -2.55 -1.75
C ALA A 72 4.50 -2.72 -3.27
N HIS A 73 4.16 -3.90 -3.80
CA HIS A 73 4.18 -4.13 -5.24
C HIS A 73 3.20 -3.20 -5.99
N ALA A 74 1.99 -2.99 -5.47
CA ALA A 74 1.02 -2.09 -6.07
C ALA A 74 1.50 -0.63 -6.08
N PHE A 75 2.14 -0.16 -5.00
CA PHE A 75 2.74 1.18 -4.95
C PHE A 75 4.00 1.30 -5.84
N ASP A 76 4.79 0.24 -5.95
CA ASP A 76 5.97 0.21 -6.83
C ASP A 76 5.57 0.41 -8.30
N ILE A 77 4.51 -0.26 -8.76
CA ILE A 77 3.94 -0.02 -10.10
C ILE A 77 3.50 1.44 -10.28
N LEU A 78 2.93 2.08 -9.25
CA LEU A 78 2.55 3.50 -9.32
C LEU A 78 3.78 4.41 -9.42
N VAL A 79 4.84 4.13 -8.67
CA VAL A 79 6.12 4.85 -8.75
C VAL A 79 6.77 4.66 -10.13
N GLU A 80 6.75 3.45 -10.70
CA GLU A 80 7.25 3.19 -12.05
C GLU A 80 6.46 3.96 -13.11
N ALA A 81 5.13 4.01 -12.97
CA ALA A 81 4.25 4.74 -13.89
C ALA A 81 4.40 6.27 -13.75
N SER A 82 4.59 6.77 -12.53
CA SER A 82 4.79 8.18 -12.23
C SER A 82 5.84 8.39 -11.14
N PRO A 83 7.13 8.56 -11.51
CA PRO A 83 8.21 8.78 -10.54
C PRO A 83 8.09 10.10 -9.74
N SER A 84 7.16 10.98 -10.11
CA SER A 84 6.88 12.23 -9.41
C SER A 84 5.64 12.17 -8.51
N ASP A 85 5.05 10.98 -8.33
CA ASP A 85 3.93 10.79 -7.42
C ASP A 85 4.42 10.69 -5.97
N ASP A 86 4.27 11.80 -5.25
CA ASP A 86 4.68 11.89 -3.84
C ASP A 86 3.97 10.88 -2.93
N PHE A 87 2.70 10.57 -3.23
CA PHE A 87 1.90 9.66 -2.43
C PHE A 87 2.29 8.21 -2.69
N ALA A 88 2.59 7.84 -3.94
CA ALA A 88 3.09 6.51 -4.27
C ALA A 88 4.44 6.23 -3.59
N HIS A 89 5.35 7.20 -3.59
CA HIS A 89 6.62 7.11 -2.84
C HIS A 89 6.38 6.96 -1.34
N TYR A 90 5.46 7.74 -0.76
CA TYR A 90 5.10 7.62 0.65
C TYR A 90 4.53 6.23 0.97
N GLY A 91 3.55 5.77 0.20
CA GLY A 91 2.90 4.47 0.37
C GLY A 91 3.89 3.31 0.30
N LEU A 92 4.76 3.30 -0.73
CA LEU A 92 5.81 2.31 -0.87
C LEU A 92 6.78 2.34 0.32
N GLY A 93 7.22 3.53 0.74
CA GLY A 93 8.12 3.69 1.87
C GLY A 93 7.53 3.15 3.19
N VAL A 94 6.25 3.41 3.46
CA VAL A 94 5.56 2.88 4.64
C VAL A 94 5.40 1.36 4.55
N CYS A 95 5.08 0.79 3.38
CA CYS A 95 5.01 -0.66 3.20
C CYS A 95 6.36 -1.33 3.46
N LEU A 96 7.44 -0.80 2.87
CA LEU A 96 8.80 -1.28 3.07
C LEU A 96 9.23 -1.20 4.53
N TRP A 97 8.83 -0.14 5.24
CA TRP A 97 9.10 -0.02 6.67
C TRP A 97 8.42 -1.14 7.47
N ARG A 98 7.15 -1.46 7.16
CA ARG A 98 6.42 -2.58 7.79
C ARG A 98 7.07 -3.94 7.49
N LEU A 99 7.66 -4.08 6.32
CA LEU A 99 8.44 -5.25 5.90
C LEU A 99 9.87 -5.27 6.46
N GLN A 100 10.24 -4.30 7.29
CA GLN A 100 11.58 -4.17 7.86
C GLN A 100 12.67 -4.02 6.79
N ARG A 101 12.30 -3.44 5.64
CA ARG A 101 13.15 -3.02 4.53
C ARG A 101 13.53 -1.54 4.70
N PHE A 102 14.23 -1.22 5.80
CA PHE A 102 14.39 0.12 6.33
C PHE A 102 15.21 1.08 5.45
N LYS A 103 16.25 0.62 4.74
CA LYS A 103 17.01 1.50 3.85
C LYS A 103 16.17 1.94 2.67
N SER A 104 15.52 0.99 1.99
CA SER A 104 14.61 1.30 0.88
C SER A 104 13.43 2.16 1.36
N ALA A 105 12.90 1.91 2.57
CA ALA A 105 11.90 2.77 3.16
C ALA A 105 12.41 4.21 3.37
N GLU A 106 13.64 4.39 3.85
CA GLU A 106 14.26 5.72 4.01
C GLU A 106 14.34 6.44 2.66
N ASP A 107 14.80 5.75 1.60
CA ASP A 107 14.97 6.35 0.28
C ASP A 107 13.65 6.87 -0.30
N HIS A 108 12.58 6.05 -0.27
CA HIS A 108 11.28 6.45 -0.79
C HIS A 108 10.61 7.54 0.07
N LEU A 109 10.69 7.45 1.40
CA LEU A 109 10.13 8.47 2.29
C LEU A 109 10.89 9.80 2.20
N ALA A 110 12.20 9.76 1.97
CA ALA A 110 13.00 10.95 1.71
C ALA A 110 12.56 11.63 0.40
N MET A 111 12.33 10.85 -0.66
CA MET A 111 11.83 11.35 -1.94
C MET A 111 10.44 12.01 -1.79
N ALA A 112 9.49 11.33 -1.12
CA ALA A 112 8.19 11.90 -0.81
C ALA A 112 8.28 13.22 -0.01
N THR A 113 9.17 13.27 0.99
CA THR A 113 9.40 14.48 1.81
C THR A 113 10.02 15.63 1.01
N VAL A 114 10.90 15.34 0.05
CA VAL A 114 11.48 16.37 -0.85
C VAL A 114 10.40 16.94 -1.78
N MET A 115 9.51 16.10 -2.31
CA MET A 115 8.41 16.54 -3.17
C MET A 115 7.35 17.34 -2.40
N ARG A 116 7.06 16.95 -1.16
CA ARG A 116 6.06 17.58 -0.29
C ARG A 116 6.61 17.87 1.11
N PRO A 117 7.43 18.92 1.29
CA PRO A 117 8.04 19.23 2.58
C PRO A 117 7.02 19.72 3.63
N ASP A 118 5.85 20.20 3.19
CA ASP A 118 4.74 20.65 4.03
C ASP A 118 3.97 19.50 4.70
N ARG A 119 4.08 18.28 4.16
CA ARG A 119 3.41 17.08 4.67
C ARG A 119 4.10 16.54 5.92
N GLU A 120 3.50 16.79 7.08
CA GLU A 120 4.01 16.32 8.38
C GLU A 120 4.01 14.80 8.50
N ASP A 121 3.00 14.13 7.93
CA ASP A 121 2.90 12.67 7.88
C ASP A 121 4.10 12.02 7.19
N TYR A 122 4.60 12.63 6.11
CA TYR A 122 5.77 12.13 5.37
C TYR A 122 7.06 12.29 6.20
N ARG A 123 7.24 13.48 6.78
CA ARG A 123 8.38 13.76 7.67
C ARG A 123 8.41 12.84 8.88
N ASN A 124 7.27 12.66 9.54
CA ASN A 124 7.14 11.80 10.71
C ASN A 124 7.46 10.33 10.40
N ALA A 125 7.06 9.83 9.22
CA ALA A 125 7.40 8.48 8.80
C ALA A 125 8.92 8.34 8.53
N LEU A 126 9.52 9.30 7.83
CA LEU A 126 10.95 9.33 7.55
C LEU A 126 11.78 9.36 8.84
N ASP A 127 11.40 10.20 9.79
CA ASP A 127 12.09 10.32 11.07
C ASP A 127 12.03 9.04 11.88
N GLN A 128 10.90 8.32 11.86
CA GLN A 128 10.75 7.02 12.53
C GLN A 128 11.64 5.94 11.90
N VAL A 129 11.72 5.88 10.56
CA VAL A 129 12.61 4.95 9.86
C VAL A 129 14.07 5.27 10.19
N ARG A 130 14.46 6.55 10.15
CA ARG A 130 15.81 7.01 10.51
C ARG A 130 16.18 6.71 11.96
N ALA A 131 15.25 6.92 12.89
CA ALA A 131 15.44 6.57 14.30
C ALA A 131 15.68 5.06 14.45
N THR A 132 14.91 4.24 13.73
CA THR A 132 15.07 2.78 13.71
C THR A 132 16.44 2.36 13.18
N LEU A 133 16.88 2.92 12.04
CA LEU A 133 18.20 2.65 11.47
C LEU A 133 19.35 3.07 12.40
N ARG A 134 19.22 4.22 13.07
CA ARG A 134 20.20 4.68 14.07
C ARG A 134 20.28 3.72 15.25
N ALA A 135 19.14 3.31 15.81
CA ALA A 135 19.08 2.37 16.93
C ALA A 135 19.71 1.01 16.56
N ARG A 136 19.36 0.46 15.39
CA ARG A 136 19.95 -0.80 14.89
C ARG A 136 21.46 -0.70 14.73
N ARG A 137 21.94 0.40 14.15
CA ARG A 137 23.39 0.66 13.99
C ARG A 137 24.10 0.73 15.34
N GLN A 138 23.53 1.41 16.32
CA GLN A 138 24.10 1.52 17.67
C GLN A 138 24.12 0.18 18.40
N ALA A 139 23.11 -0.65 18.19
CA ALA A 139 23.02 -1.99 18.77
C ALA A 139 23.87 -3.04 18.01
N GLY A 140 24.51 -2.67 16.90
CA GLY A 140 25.34 -3.60 16.11
C GLY A 140 24.54 -4.72 15.42
N ILE A 141 23.23 -4.54 15.24
CA ILE A 141 22.32 -5.51 14.60
C ILE A 141 22.07 -5.17 13.13
N PRO A 142 21.62 -6.13 12.30
CA PRO A 142 21.31 -5.88 10.90
C PRO A 142 20.34 -4.72 10.69
N LEU A 143 20.65 -3.89 9.70
CA LEU A 143 19.82 -2.73 9.33
C LEU A 143 18.53 -3.13 8.62
N GLU A 144 18.42 -4.39 8.19
CA GLU A 144 17.31 -4.93 7.41
C GLU A 144 16.82 -6.24 8.01
N GLY A 145 15.59 -6.60 7.69
CA GLY A 145 15.00 -7.88 8.04
C GLY A 145 14.55 -7.98 9.50
N PRO A 146 13.86 -9.09 9.85
CA PRO A 146 13.48 -9.35 11.22
C PRO A 146 14.71 -9.48 12.11
N LEU A 147 14.53 -9.08 13.38
CA LEU A 147 15.49 -9.47 14.41
C LEU A 147 15.26 -10.96 14.62
N ASP A 148 16.17 -11.80 14.14
CA ASP A 148 16.11 -13.22 14.43
C ASP A 148 16.15 -13.41 15.95
N PRO A 149 15.10 -13.95 16.59
CA PRO A 149 15.12 -14.22 18.03
C PRO A 149 15.96 -15.48 18.37
N GLY A 150 16.68 -16.05 17.39
CA GLY A 150 17.25 -17.40 17.46
C GLY A 150 18.78 -17.51 17.38
N ALA A 151 19.53 -16.41 17.34
CA ALA A 151 20.99 -16.49 17.49
C ALA A 151 21.35 -16.59 18.98
N SER A 152 21.36 -17.81 19.51
CA SER A 152 22.01 -18.20 20.77
C SER A 152 23.20 -19.12 20.46
#